data_AF-A0A2V9M9G5-F1
#
_entry.id   AF-A0A2V9M9G5-F1
#
_cell.length_a   1.000
_cell.length_b   1.000
_cell.length_c   1.000
_cell.angle_alpha   90.00
_cell.angle_beta   90.00
_cell.angle_gamma   90.00
#
_symmetry.space_group_name_H-M   'P 1'
#
loop_
_entity.id
_entity.type
_entity.pdbx_description
1 polymer ?
#
loop_
_entity_poly.entity_id
_entity_poly.type
_entity_poly.pdbx_seq_one_letter_code
_entity_poly.pdbx_strand_id
1 'polypeptide(L)'
;MRTDKAQDLQFDSPLDSRRGQSVGLGTPLITPPGSVRNPIPLRTRLTGLFPTFVVASLFAGFTAMFLRIAWNPSTDSYVQYVPIGAVFAAFLWDRLLPSWSGNGRPALCDVVVVALALMRVFIPPLPFVSGHALFAMYAALTARRLPLRAIALAVLAEVVYTKVFASGGWRSMLGGLAVAGIVAAIRRPVSTKSPRQSEFGVD
;
A
#
# COMPACT_ATOMS: atom_id res chain seq x y z
N MET A 1 -65.57 5.84 41.11
CA MET A 1 -64.74 7.04 40.85
C MET A 1 -64.29 6.95 39.40
N ARG A 2 -64.71 7.91 38.55
CA ARG A 2 -64.13 8.39 37.26
C ARG A 2 -63.36 7.41 36.35
N THR A 3 -63.52 7.36 35.02
CA THR A 3 -64.44 7.88 33.99
C THR A 3 -63.87 7.32 32.67
N ASP A 4 -64.74 6.95 31.74
CA ASP A 4 -64.43 6.71 30.33
C ASP A 4 -63.68 7.86 29.64
N LYS A 5 -62.95 7.53 28.56
CA LYS A 5 -62.78 8.25 27.27
C LYS A 5 -61.52 7.67 26.58
N ALA A 6 -61.59 6.89 25.50
CA ALA A 6 -62.04 7.24 24.15
C ALA A 6 -61.42 8.55 23.67
N GLN A 7 -60.41 8.47 22.80
CA GLN A 7 -60.20 9.40 21.69
C GLN A 7 -59.09 8.91 20.75
N ASP A 8 -59.54 8.27 19.67
CA ASP A 8 -58.91 8.29 18.36
C ASP A 8 -58.71 9.75 17.92
N LEU A 9 -57.48 10.10 17.50
CA LEU A 9 -57.23 11.30 16.71
C LEU A 9 -56.33 10.92 15.53
N GLN A 10 -57.02 10.36 14.54
CA GLN A 10 -56.68 10.34 13.14
C GLN A 10 -56.59 11.80 12.65
N PHE A 11 -55.42 12.22 12.17
CA PHE A 11 -55.24 13.49 11.45
C PHE A 11 -54.79 13.17 10.03
N ASP A 12 -55.78 13.00 9.16
CA ASP A 12 -55.63 13.13 7.72
C ASP A 12 -55.52 14.62 7.38
N SER A 13 -54.41 15.02 6.76
CA SER A 13 -54.28 16.31 6.08
C SER A 13 -53.88 16.06 4.62
N PRO A 14 -54.84 15.88 3.70
CA PRO A 14 -54.64 16.15 2.29
C PRO A 14 -55.06 17.60 2.00
N LEU A 15 -54.52 18.16 0.91
CA LEU A 15 -54.67 19.53 0.39
C LEU A 15 -53.59 20.50 0.90
N ASP A 16 -52.98 21.36 0.09
CA ASP A 16 -52.91 21.57 -1.35
C ASP A 16 -51.98 22.78 -1.45
N SER A 17 -50.96 22.77 -2.31
CA SER A 17 -50.27 23.99 -2.72
C SER A 17 -49.36 23.72 -3.91
N ARG A 18 -49.99 23.79 -5.08
CA ARG A 18 -49.37 24.24 -6.33
C ARG A 18 -48.31 25.31 -6.05
N ARG A 19 -47.05 25.00 -6.34
CA ARG A 19 -46.03 26.01 -6.64
C ARG A 19 -45.33 25.64 -7.93
N GLY A 20 -45.59 26.48 -8.93
CA GLY A 20 -44.56 26.97 -9.86
C GLY A 20 -43.89 25.94 -10.74
N GLN A 21 -44.48 25.74 -11.92
CA GLN A 21 -43.70 25.54 -13.14
C GLN A 21 -42.63 26.63 -13.23
N SER A 22 -41.36 26.25 -13.17
CA SER A 22 -40.30 26.96 -13.88
C SER A 22 -39.74 26.02 -14.93
N VAL A 23 -40.18 26.26 -16.17
CA VAL A 23 -39.57 25.75 -17.39
C VAL A 23 -38.18 26.38 -17.47
N GLY A 24 -37.21 25.71 -16.86
CA GLY A 24 -35.78 26.02 -16.97
C GLY A 24 -35.15 25.01 -17.92
N LEU A 25 -34.97 25.44 -19.16
CA LEU A 25 -34.21 24.78 -20.21
C LEU A 25 -32.73 24.66 -19.78
N GLY A 26 -32.42 23.65 -18.98
CA GLY A 26 -31.08 23.27 -18.57
C GLY A 26 -30.68 21.99 -19.28
N THR A 27 -29.82 22.13 -20.28
CA THR A 27 -29.07 21.09 -20.98
C THR A 27 -28.83 19.84 -20.13
N PRO A 28 -29.11 18.61 -20.62
CA PRO A 28 -28.55 17.43 -19.99
C PRO A 28 -27.04 17.57 -20.06
N LEU A 29 -26.40 17.70 -18.90
CA LEU A 29 -24.95 17.65 -18.79
C LEU A 29 -24.55 16.22 -19.15
N ILE A 30 -24.34 15.99 -20.45
CA ILE A 30 -23.65 14.83 -20.98
C ILE A 30 -22.25 14.92 -20.40
N THR A 31 -22.03 14.34 -19.22
CA THR A 31 -20.69 14.06 -18.75
C THR A 31 -20.14 12.98 -19.68
N PRO A 32 -19.11 13.27 -20.49
CA PRO A 32 -18.52 12.25 -21.32
C PRO A 32 -18.02 11.11 -20.42
N PRO A 33 -18.13 9.84 -20.84
CA PRO A 33 -17.54 8.71 -20.14
C PRO A 33 -16.02 8.70 -20.39
N GLY A 34 -15.36 9.74 -19.91
CA GLY A 34 -13.92 9.85 -19.80
C GLY A 34 -13.62 9.94 -18.32
N SER A 35 -13.40 8.80 -17.67
CA SER A 35 -12.81 8.72 -16.33
C SER A 35 -11.43 9.39 -16.39
N VAL A 36 -11.41 10.71 -16.22
CA VAL A 36 -10.21 11.47 -15.93
C VAL A 36 -9.77 10.98 -14.55
N ARG A 37 -8.80 10.06 -14.55
CA ARG A 37 -8.06 9.71 -13.33
C ARG A 37 -7.44 11.01 -12.85
N ASN A 38 -8.13 11.72 -11.95
CA ASN A 38 -7.57 12.90 -11.32
C ASN A 38 -6.19 12.52 -10.77
N PRO A 39 -5.10 13.14 -11.25
CA PRO A 39 -3.79 12.84 -10.72
C PRO A 39 -3.82 13.20 -9.24
N ILE A 40 -3.58 12.20 -8.39
CA ILE A 40 -3.48 12.40 -6.94
C ILE A 40 -2.50 13.57 -6.73
N PRO A 41 -2.91 14.67 -6.07
CA PRO A 41 -2.08 15.85 -5.97
C PRO A 41 -0.72 15.49 -5.35
N LEU A 42 0.36 16.01 -5.93
CA LEU A 42 1.75 15.77 -5.48
C LEU A 42 1.93 16.02 -3.97
N ARG A 43 1.18 16.97 -3.41
CA ARG A 43 1.15 17.25 -1.97
C ARG A 43 0.74 16.03 -1.14
N THR A 44 -0.27 15.27 -1.57
CA THR A 44 -0.74 14.06 -0.88
C THR A 44 0.28 12.91 -0.94
N ARG A 45 1.19 12.93 -1.93
CA ARG A 45 2.30 11.96 -2.02
C ARG A 45 3.48 12.29 -1.09
N LEU A 46 3.61 13.55 -0.68
CA LEU A 46 4.67 14.05 0.22
C LEU A 46 4.21 14.13 1.68
N THR A 47 2.90 14.28 1.93
CA THR A 47 2.32 14.19 3.27
C THR A 47 2.61 12.82 3.88
N GLY A 48 3.57 12.78 4.79
CA GLY A 48 4.06 11.54 5.40
C GLY A 48 5.57 11.37 5.37
N LEU A 49 6.31 12.27 4.72
CA LEU A 49 7.77 12.22 4.67
C LEU A 49 8.38 12.22 6.08
N PHE A 50 8.13 13.28 6.86
CA PHE A 50 8.64 13.41 8.23
C PHE A 50 8.30 12.20 9.13
N PRO A 51 7.03 11.77 9.29
CA PRO A 51 6.74 10.64 10.16
C PRO A 51 7.31 9.31 9.64
N THR A 52 7.38 9.10 8.32
CA THR A 52 7.99 7.86 7.77
C THR A 52 9.48 7.81 8.08
N PHE A 53 10.20 8.93 7.91
CA PHE A 53 11.61 9.02 8.26
C PHE A 53 11.84 8.86 9.76
N VAL A 54 11.02 9.50 10.60
CA VAL A 54 11.12 9.37 12.07
C VAL A 54 10.92 7.90 12.49
N VAL A 55 9.86 7.24 12.02
CA VAL A 55 9.59 5.83 12.34
C VAL A 55 10.73 4.92 11.85
N ALA A 56 11.20 5.13 10.63
CA ALA A 56 12.32 4.37 10.06
C ALA A 56 13.61 4.55 10.88
N SER A 57 13.96 5.79 11.23
CA SER A 57 15.16 6.12 12.02
C SER A 57 15.10 5.57 13.44
N LEU A 58 13.95 5.70 14.12
CA LEU A 58 13.76 5.15 15.46
C LEU A 58 13.90 3.63 15.46
N PHE A 59 13.29 2.96 14.48
CA PHE A 59 13.38 1.50 14.37
C PHE A 59 14.78 1.03 13.96
N ALA A 60 15.48 1.78 13.10
CA ALA A 60 16.87 1.52 12.76
C ALA A 60 17.78 1.63 14.00
N GLY A 61 17.61 2.70 14.79
CA GLY A 61 18.33 2.88 16.06
C GLY A 61 18.03 1.78 17.06
N PHE A 62 16.75 1.40 17.20
CA PHE A 62 16.35 0.26 18.03
C PHE A 62 16.98 -1.06 17.55
N THR A 63 16.98 -1.32 16.24
CA THR A 63 17.60 -2.52 15.64
C THR A 63 19.09 -2.55 15.94
N ALA A 64 19.79 -1.42 15.75
CA ALA A 64 21.22 -1.31 16.06
C ALA A 64 21.50 -1.54 17.55
N MET A 65 20.72 -0.92 18.43
CA MET A 65 20.87 -1.09 19.88
C MET A 65 20.60 -2.53 20.31
N PHE A 66 19.54 -3.16 19.78
CA PHE A 66 19.20 -4.55 20.06
C PHE A 66 20.31 -5.50 19.60
N LEU A 67 20.81 -5.34 18.37
CA LEU A 67 21.95 -6.13 17.87
C LEU A 67 23.18 -5.99 18.76
N ARG A 68 23.47 -4.75 19.21
CA ARG A 68 24.60 -4.47 20.10
C ARG A 68 24.46 -5.16 21.45
N ILE A 69 23.27 -5.13 22.06
CA ILE A 69 23.02 -5.73 23.38
C ILE A 69 22.95 -7.27 23.30
N ALA A 70 22.24 -7.81 22.31
CA ALA A 70 21.93 -9.23 22.24
C ALA A 70 23.09 -10.08 21.71
N TRP A 71 23.82 -9.57 20.71
CA TRP A 71 24.86 -10.34 20.01
C TRP A 71 26.22 -9.67 19.93
N ASN A 72 26.27 -8.35 20.11
CA ASN A 72 27.49 -7.56 19.95
C ASN A 72 28.31 -7.92 18.67
N PRO A 73 27.68 -7.88 17.48
CA PRO A 73 28.33 -8.35 16.26
C PRO A 73 29.40 -7.36 15.74
N SER A 74 30.15 -7.78 14.72
CA SER A 74 31.06 -6.89 13.98
C SER A 74 30.30 -5.77 13.26
N THR A 75 31.01 -4.68 12.94
CA THR A 75 30.46 -3.51 12.24
C THR A 75 29.76 -3.90 10.93
N ASP A 76 30.28 -4.89 10.20
CA ASP A 76 29.72 -5.39 8.93
C ASP A 76 28.29 -5.90 9.06
N SER A 77 27.93 -6.43 10.23
CA SER A 77 26.56 -6.91 10.48
C SER A 77 25.57 -5.75 10.57
N TYR A 78 25.97 -4.60 11.13
CA TYR A 78 25.09 -3.45 11.25
C TYR A 78 24.73 -2.88 9.88
N VAL A 79 25.71 -2.82 8.96
CA VAL A 79 25.50 -2.36 7.58
C VAL A 79 24.47 -3.25 6.86
N GLN A 80 24.40 -4.54 7.19
CA GLN A 80 23.43 -5.42 6.56
C GLN A 80 22.03 -5.35 7.17
N TYR A 81 21.92 -5.28 8.49
CA TYR A 81 20.63 -5.45 9.19
C TYR A 81 19.93 -4.12 9.54
N VAL A 82 20.67 -3.05 9.78
CA VAL A 82 20.07 -1.76 10.19
C VAL A 82 19.28 -1.12 9.04
N PRO A 83 19.79 -1.02 7.81
CA PRO A 83 19.06 -0.40 6.70
C PRO A 83 17.79 -1.17 6.34
N ILE A 84 17.83 -2.51 6.36
CA ILE A 84 16.63 -3.31 6.08
C ILE A 84 15.57 -3.16 7.18
N GLY A 85 15.98 -3.01 8.44
CA GLY A 85 15.08 -2.67 9.53
C GLY A 85 14.35 -1.35 9.28
N ALA A 86 15.06 -0.34 8.78
CA ALA A 86 14.45 0.95 8.40
C ALA A 86 13.38 0.79 7.30
N VAL A 87 13.66 0.01 6.25
CA VAL A 87 12.68 -0.30 5.19
C VAL A 87 11.46 -1.03 5.78
N PHE A 88 11.68 -1.97 6.69
CA PHE A 88 10.61 -2.75 7.31
C PHE A 88 9.66 -1.88 8.12
N ALA A 89 10.18 -1.00 8.97
CA ALA A 89 9.36 -0.08 9.74
C ALA A 89 8.61 0.90 8.86
N ALA A 90 9.27 1.47 7.85
CA ALA A 90 8.62 2.35 6.88
C ALA A 90 7.53 1.62 6.09
N PHE A 91 7.74 0.34 5.76
CA PHE A 91 6.78 -0.51 5.08
C PHE A 91 5.54 -0.78 5.94
N LEU A 92 5.73 -1.16 7.21
CA LEU A 92 4.63 -1.33 8.15
C LEU A 92 3.84 -0.03 8.31
N TRP A 93 4.53 1.09 8.47
CA TRP A 93 3.90 2.41 8.56
C TRP A 93 3.02 2.72 7.33
N ASP A 94 3.54 2.51 6.11
CA ASP A 94 2.79 2.71 4.84
C ASP A 94 1.54 1.81 4.71
N ARG A 95 1.49 0.71 5.46
CA ARG A 95 0.39 -0.27 5.47
C ARG A 95 -0.61 -0.07 6.60
N LEU A 96 -0.16 0.43 7.77
CA LEU A 96 -1.00 0.74 8.94
C LEU A 96 -1.94 1.93 8.69
N LEU A 97 -1.66 2.76 7.70
CA LEU A 97 -2.52 3.89 7.36
C LEU A 97 -3.83 3.41 6.68
N PRO A 98 -4.99 3.93 7.11
CA PRO A 98 -6.30 3.35 6.77
C PRO A 98 -6.59 3.44 5.27
N SER A 99 -6.40 2.33 4.58
CA SER A 99 -6.91 2.10 3.23
C SER A 99 -7.11 0.59 3.05
N TRP A 100 -7.81 0.01 4.03
CA TRP A 100 -8.30 -1.35 3.97
C TRP A 100 -9.38 -1.38 2.87
N SER A 101 -8.96 -1.61 1.63
CA SER A 101 -9.90 -2.08 0.62
C SER A 101 -10.29 -3.48 1.04
N GLY A 102 -11.58 -3.84 0.98
CA GLY A 102 -12.08 -5.17 1.36
C GLY A 102 -11.53 -6.35 0.53
N ASN A 103 -10.46 -6.13 -0.25
CA ASN A 103 -9.77 -7.14 -1.02
C ASN A 103 -8.53 -7.61 -0.25
N GLY A 104 -8.56 -8.82 0.31
CA GLY A 104 -7.46 -9.38 1.11
C GLY A 104 -6.19 -9.74 0.31
N ARG A 105 -6.24 -9.74 -1.02
CA ARG A 105 -5.11 -10.14 -1.89
C ARG A 105 -3.82 -9.35 -1.66
N PRO A 106 -3.83 -8.00 -1.58
CA PRO A 106 -2.61 -7.23 -1.30
C PRO A 106 -2.03 -7.52 0.08
N ALA A 107 -2.88 -7.76 1.09
CA ALA A 107 -2.44 -8.12 2.43
C ALA A 107 -1.77 -9.50 2.45
N LEU A 108 -2.35 -10.48 1.73
CA LEU A 108 -1.75 -11.80 1.57
C LEU A 108 -0.38 -11.72 0.88
N CYS A 109 -0.24 -10.94 -0.19
CA CYS A 109 1.04 -10.72 -0.85
C CYS A 109 2.08 -10.09 0.11
N ASP A 110 1.67 -9.08 0.88
CA ASP A 110 2.54 -8.43 1.86
C ASP A 110 3.01 -9.43 2.94
N VAL A 111 2.11 -10.25 3.48
CA VAL A 111 2.43 -11.30 4.47
C VAL A 111 3.36 -12.35 3.89
N VAL A 112 3.09 -12.84 2.67
CA VAL A 112 3.95 -13.85 2.02
C VAL A 112 5.37 -13.32 1.82
N VAL A 113 5.53 -12.07 1.37
CA VAL A 113 6.86 -11.47 1.17
C VAL A 113 7.59 -11.30 2.49
N VAL A 114 6.92 -10.79 3.52
CA VAL A 114 7.51 -10.62 4.85
C VAL A 114 7.90 -11.99 5.44
N ALA A 115 7.02 -12.98 5.36
CA ALA A 115 7.28 -14.33 5.82
C ALA A 115 8.47 -14.96 5.09
N LEU A 116 8.55 -14.86 3.75
CA LEU A 116 9.68 -15.38 2.97
C LEU A 116 10.99 -14.66 3.30
N ALA A 117 10.96 -13.34 3.54
CA ALA A 117 12.13 -12.58 3.94
C ALA A 117 12.63 -12.99 5.33
N LEU A 118 11.73 -13.16 6.29
CA LEU A 118 12.04 -13.57 7.67
C LEU A 118 12.43 -15.04 7.78
N MET A 119 11.82 -15.93 7.00
CA MET A 119 12.13 -17.36 6.99
C MET A 119 13.62 -17.62 6.74
N ARG A 120 14.28 -16.74 5.97
CA ARG A 120 15.73 -16.81 5.75
C ARG A 120 16.55 -16.60 7.02
N VAL A 121 16.04 -15.85 8.00
CA VAL A 121 16.70 -15.65 9.30
C VAL A 121 16.66 -16.94 10.12
N PHE A 122 15.54 -17.69 10.03
CA PHE A 122 15.31 -18.88 10.84
C PHE A 122 15.80 -20.19 10.19
N ILE A 123 15.86 -20.25 8.87
CA ILE A 123 16.23 -21.47 8.11
C ILE A 123 17.38 -21.15 7.15
N PRO A 124 18.64 -21.16 7.64
CA PRO A 124 19.83 -21.00 6.82
C PRO A 124 20.20 -22.34 6.15
N PRO A 125 19.51 -22.71 5.05
CA PRO A 125 20.18 -22.79 3.75
C PRO A 125 19.21 -22.57 2.57
N LEU A 126 18.53 -21.41 2.49
CA LEU A 126 17.84 -20.99 1.24
C LEU A 126 18.79 -20.11 0.40
N PRO A 127 19.73 -20.68 -0.38
CA PRO A 127 20.72 -19.91 -1.14
C PRO A 127 20.12 -19.22 -2.38
N PHE A 128 18.92 -19.59 -2.79
CA PHE A 128 18.39 -19.18 -4.09
C PHE A 128 17.75 -17.79 -4.08
N VAL A 129 17.30 -17.29 -2.92
CA VAL A 129 16.53 -16.05 -2.84
C VAL A 129 17.05 -15.17 -1.71
N SER A 130 17.51 -13.96 -2.06
CA SER A 130 17.97 -13.00 -1.07
C SER A 130 16.79 -12.29 -0.41
N GLY A 131 16.50 -12.58 0.86
CA GLY A 131 15.44 -11.93 1.63
C GLY A 131 15.53 -10.39 1.64
N HIS A 132 16.72 -9.83 1.80
CA HIS A 132 16.97 -8.38 1.72
C HIS A 132 16.58 -7.79 0.36
N ALA A 133 17.00 -8.43 -0.75
CA ALA A 133 16.70 -7.96 -2.09
C ALA A 133 15.21 -8.13 -2.43
N LEU A 134 14.63 -9.26 -2.03
CA LEU A 134 13.21 -9.56 -2.18
C LEU A 134 12.36 -8.50 -1.47
N PHE A 135 12.65 -8.22 -0.20
CA PHE A 135 11.85 -7.29 0.58
C PHE A 135 12.03 -5.85 0.13
N ALA A 136 13.27 -5.39 -0.09
CA ALA A 136 13.54 -4.02 -0.54
C ALA A 136 12.94 -3.73 -1.92
N MET A 137 13.08 -4.65 -2.88
CA MET A 137 12.48 -4.51 -4.21
C MET A 137 10.96 -4.52 -4.15
N TYR A 138 10.38 -5.44 -3.38
CA TYR A 138 8.94 -5.50 -3.21
C TYR A 138 8.39 -4.21 -2.59
N ALA A 139 9.02 -3.71 -1.52
CA ALA A 139 8.67 -2.44 -0.90
C ALA A 139 8.76 -1.27 -1.89
N ALA A 140 9.84 -1.18 -2.68
CA ALA A 140 10.00 -0.13 -3.70
C ALA A 140 8.89 -0.15 -4.76
N LEU A 141 8.52 -1.33 -5.25
CA LEU A 141 7.46 -1.51 -6.25
C LEU A 141 6.06 -1.21 -5.69
N THR A 142 5.82 -1.53 -4.41
CA THR A 142 4.48 -1.56 -3.81
C THR A 142 4.18 -0.39 -2.88
N ALA A 143 5.17 0.46 -2.59
CA ALA A 143 5.04 1.66 -1.76
C ALA A 143 3.93 2.58 -2.30
N ARG A 144 3.05 3.02 -1.39
CA ARG A 144 1.99 4.00 -1.73
C ARG A 144 2.54 5.42 -1.72
N ARG A 145 3.49 5.69 -0.82
CA ARG A 145 4.10 7.02 -0.61
C ARG A 145 5.53 7.07 -1.15
N LEU A 146 5.92 8.25 -1.64
CA LEU A 146 7.28 8.50 -2.17
C LEU A 146 8.40 8.28 -1.13
N PRO A 147 8.25 8.66 0.16
CA PRO A 147 9.31 8.49 1.15
C PRO A 147 9.70 7.02 1.36
N LEU A 148 8.72 6.12 1.51
CA LEU A 148 8.99 4.68 1.59
C LEU A 148 9.69 4.19 0.33
N ARG A 149 9.24 4.62 -0.85
CA ARG A 149 9.88 4.22 -2.10
C ARG A 149 11.34 4.67 -2.16
N ALA A 150 11.63 5.90 -1.73
CA ALA A 150 12.99 6.43 -1.70
C ALA A 150 13.89 5.64 -0.73
N ILE A 151 13.42 5.39 0.50
CA ILE A 151 14.13 4.57 1.49
C ILE A 151 14.38 3.15 0.94
N ALA A 152 13.35 2.53 0.38
CA ALA A 152 13.44 1.19 -0.20
C ALA A 152 14.42 1.13 -1.38
N LEU A 153 14.45 2.14 -2.25
CA LEU A 153 15.39 2.22 -3.37
C LEU A 153 16.83 2.46 -2.90
N ALA A 154 17.03 3.30 -1.88
CA ALA A 154 18.36 3.53 -1.31
C ALA A 154 18.93 2.24 -0.72
N VAL A 155 18.14 1.53 0.10
CA VAL A 155 18.55 0.25 0.68
C VAL A 155 18.65 -0.85 -0.38
N LEU A 156 17.83 -0.82 -1.42
CA LEU A 156 17.98 -1.74 -2.55
C LEU A 156 19.32 -1.53 -3.26
N ALA A 157 19.71 -0.27 -3.51
CA ALA A 157 21.00 0.05 -4.12
C ALA A 157 22.17 -0.43 -3.26
N GLU A 158 22.08 -0.25 -1.94
CA GLU A 158 23.04 -0.79 -0.97
C GLU A 158 23.11 -2.34 -1.03
N VAL A 159 21.96 -3.03 -1.02
CA VAL A 159 21.91 -4.49 -1.11
C VAL A 159 22.53 -4.98 -2.42
N VAL A 160 22.27 -4.28 -3.53
CA VAL A 160 22.88 -4.60 -4.83
C VAL A 160 24.39 -4.43 -4.78
N TYR A 161 24.87 -3.30 -4.25
CA TYR A 161 26.29 -3.02 -4.10
C TYR A 161 26.97 -4.13 -3.28
N THR A 162 26.46 -4.45 -2.09
CA THR A 162 27.05 -5.47 -1.21
C THR A 162 26.96 -6.88 -1.82
N LYS A 163 25.94 -7.18 -2.62
CA LYS A 163 25.81 -8.49 -3.28
C LYS A 163 26.74 -8.66 -4.47
N VAL A 164 26.95 -7.61 -5.25
CA VAL A 164 27.81 -7.64 -6.43
C VAL A 164 29.28 -7.55 -6.03
N PHE A 165 29.64 -6.63 -5.14
CA PHE A 165 31.03 -6.30 -4.86
C PHE A 165 31.60 -6.95 -3.60
N ALA A 166 30.80 -7.18 -2.55
CA ALA A 166 31.33 -7.65 -1.26
C ALA A 166 31.14 -9.15 -1.02
N SER A 167 30.00 -9.72 -1.41
CA SER A 167 29.65 -11.11 -1.05
C SER A 167 29.59 -12.09 -2.23
N GLY A 168 29.71 -11.63 -3.48
CA GLY A 168 29.59 -12.46 -4.69
C GLY A 168 28.23 -13.14 -4.88
N GLY A 169 27.23 -12.83 -4.04
CA GLY A 169 25.93 -13.49 -3.98
C GLY A 169 24.91 -13.03 -5.02
N TRP A 170 25.34 -12.60 -6.19
CA TRP A 170 24.50 -11.96 -7.22
C TRP A 170 23.37 -12.87 -7.73
N ARG A 171 23.58 -14.18 -7.83
CA ARG A 171 22.54 -15.15 -8.23
C ARG A 171 21.34 -15.15 -7.26
N SER A 172 21.63 -15.18 -5.95
CA SER A 172 20.60 -15.12 -4.90
C SER A 172 19.85 -13.79 -4.91
N MET A 173 20.55 -12.69 -5.25
CA MET A 173 19.96 -11.37 -5.39
C MET A 173 18.96 -11.34 -6.54
N LEU A 174 19.35 -11.83 -7.73
CA LEU A 174 18.44 -11.91 -8.88
C LEU A 174 17.19 -12.73 -8.57
N GLY A 175 17.33 -13.87 -7.87
CA GLY A 175 16.19 -14.65 -7.39
C GLY A 175 15.24 -13.83 -6.51
N GLY A 176 15.78 -13.05 -5.57
CA GLY A 176 15.02 -12.11 -4.73
C GLY A 176 14.27 -11.05 -5.54
N LEU A 177 14.95 -10.40 -6.48
CA LEU A 177 14.36 -9.37 -7.34
C LEU A 177 13.25 -9.93 -8.23
N ALA A 178 13.46 -11.11 -8.82
CA ALA A 178 12.49 -11.77 -9.67
C ALA A 178 11.22 -12.14 -8.90
N VAL A 179 11.36 -12.79 -7.74
CA VAL A 179 10.22 -13.14 -6.88
C VAL A 179 9.47 -11.88 -6.43
N ALA A 180 10.17 -10.83 -6.01
CA ALA A 180 9.55 -9.56 -5.64
C ALA A 180 8.74 -8.95 -6.80
N GLY A 181 9.28 -8.97 -8.02
CA GLY A 181 8.60 -8.50 -9.22
C GLY A 181 7.32 -9.29 -9.53
N ILE A 182 7.38 -10.62 -9.44
CA ILE A 182 6.23 -11.51 -9.65
C ILE A 182 5.14 -11.21 -8.62
N VAL A 183 5.47 -11.21 -7.32
CA VAL A 183 4.48 -10.97 -6.27
C VAL A 183 3.90 -9.55 -6.36
N ALA A 184 4.72 -8.55 -6.69
CA ALA A 184 4.24 -7.18 -6.91
C ALA A 184 3.32 -7.07 -8.12
N ALA A 185 3.53 -7.86 -9.18
CA ALA A 185 2.63 -7.93 -10.33
C ALA A 185 1.30 -8.58 -9.94
N ILE A 186 1.34 -9.70 -9.20
CA ILE A 186 0.15 -10.37 -8.67
C ILE A 186 -0.63 -9.45 -7.73
N ARG A 187 0.02 -8.55 -6.99
CA ARG A 187 -0.66 -7.59 -6.12
C ARG A 187 -1.51 -6.55 -6.87
N ARG A 188 -1.21 -6.23 -8.13
CA ARG A 188 -1.88 -5.13 -8.86
C ARG A 188 -3.37 -5.45 -9.06
N PRO A 189 -4.29 -4.50 -8.82
CA PRO A 189 -5.71 -4.72 -9.10
C PRO A 189 -5.91 -5.07 -10.57
N VAL A 190 -6.73 -6.08 -10.86
CA VAL A 190 -7.10 -6.44 -12.23
C VAL A 190 -7.94 -5.29 -12.76
N SER A 191 -7.40 -4.52 -13.70
CA SER A 191 -8.17 -3.49 -14.38
C SER A 191 -9.10 -4.20 -15.34
N THR A 192 -10.31 -4.51 -14.90
CA THR A 192 -11.38 -4.93 -15.81
C THR A 192 -11.65 -3.74 -16.72
N LYS A 193 -11.07 -3.76 -17.92
CA LYS A 193 -11.58 -2.92 -19.01
C LYS A 193 -13.03 -3.38 -19.19
N SER A 194 -13.99 -2.53 -18.79
CA SER A 194 -15.38 -2.74 -19.19
C SER A 194 -15.35 -2.86 -20.71
N PRO A 195 -15.89 -3.94 -21.31
CA PRO A 195 -16.00 -4.02 -22.75
C PRO A 195 -16.77 -2.76 -23.17
N ARG A 196 -16.07 -1.89 -23.88
CA ARG A 196 -16.64 -0.71 -24.51
C ARG A 196 -17.78 -1.27 -25.33
N GLN A 197 -19.03 -1.02 -24.95
CA GLN A 197 -20.17 -1.23 -25.82
C GLN A 197 -19.78 -0.47 -27.09
N SER A 198 -19.34 -1.23 -28.09
CA SER A 198 -19.27 -0.76 -29.45
C SER A 198 -20.65 -0.22 -29.73
N GLU A 199 -20.75 1.10 -29.86
CA GLU A 199 -21.15 1.71 -31.12
C GLU A 199 -21.50 0.65 -32.17
N PHE A 200 -22.65 0.01 -32.01
CA PHE A 200 -23.50 -0.35 -33.13
C PHE A 200 -24.34 0.90 -33.35
N GLY A 201 -23.69 1.87 -33.98
CA GLY A 201 -24.39 2.85 -34.77
C GLY A 201 -24.94 2.17 -36.02
N VAL A 202 -26.16 2.56 -36.35
CA VAL A 202 -26.70 2.77 -37.70
C VAL A 202 -26.89 1.49 -38.53
N ASP A 203 -28.16 1.13 -38.73
CA ASP A 203 -28.91 1.55 -39.92
C ASP A 203 -30.34 1.95 -39.55
#